data_AF-A0A504Y9J7-F1
#
_entry.id   AF-A0A504Y9J7-F1
#
_cell.length_a   1.000
_cell.length_b   1.000
_cell.length_c   1.000
_cell.angle_alpha   90.00
_cell.angle_beta   90.00
_cell.angle_gamma   90.00
#
_symmetry.space_group_name_H-M   'P 1'
#
loop_
_entity.id
_entity.type
_entity.pdbx_description
1 polymer ?
#
loop_
_entity_poly.entity_id
_entity_poly.type
_entity_poly.pdbx_seq_one_letter_code
_entity_poly.pdbx_strand_id
1 'polypeptide(L)'
;MKTVPLRSFQEFLGGSARFSIPTDSSWRNRLLANLVYYQSNYFLIAICLFVLFGLQNPTSLLIGLGLTFIPVVLFMLADISPQTVRNPKFAVPVIIALSLLLLFSASYLLFFFIAASIPLLVVILHALLRQRNIKSKITKFIDSNRSMDNKTPMGYILEVLGFDARLLQIEFE
;
A
#
# COMPACT_ATOMS: atom_id res chain seq x y z
N MET A 1 11.44 -7.24 -13.28
CA MET A 1 10.40 -7.42 -12.22
C MET A 1 9.37 -8.41 -12.73
N LYS A 2 9.17 -9.56 -12.06
CA LYS A 2 8.23 -10.59 -12.53
C LYS A 2 6.80 -10.19 -12.16
N THR A 3 5.89 -10.21 -13.13
CA THR A 3 4.47 -9.96 -12.90
C THR A 3 3.79 -11.23 -12.41
N VAL A 4 2.99 -11.11 -11.35
CA VAL A 4 2.13 -12.20 -10.87
C VAL A 4 0.80 -12.09 -11.63
N PRO A 5 0.31 -13.14 -12.29
CA PRO A 5 -0.96 -13.06 -13.00
C PRO A 5 -2.12 -12.86 -12.01
N LEU A 6 -3.17 -12.17 -12.47
CA LEU A 6 -4.39 -11.98 -11.69
C LEU A 6 -5.04 -13.34 -11.39
N ARG A 7 -5.42 -13.58 -10.13
CA ARG A 7 -6.10 -14.81 -9.71
C ARG A 7 -7.58 -14.71 -10.01
N SER A 8 -8.22 -15.86 -10.21
CA SER A 8 -9.64 -15.92 -10.54
C SER A 8 -10.50 -15.31 -9.42
N PHE A 9 -11.60 -14.65 -9.79
CA PHE A 9 -12.54 -14.08 -8.84
C PHE A 9 -13.12 -15.14 -7.89
N GLN A 10 -13.45 -16.33 -8.43
CA GLN A 10 -14.01 -17.44 -7.65
C GLN A 10 -13.10 -17.90 -6.51
N GLU A 11 -11.79 -17.81 -6.73
CA GLU A 11 -10.79 -18.11 -5.72
C GLU A 11 -10.58 -16.93 -4.77
N PHE A 12 -10.59 -15.70 -5.28
CA PHE A 12 -10.32 -14.51 -4.49
C PHE A 12 -11.45 -14.19 -3.51
N LEU A 13 -12.68 -13.99 -4.02
CA LEU A 13 -13.86 -13.56 -3.26
C LEU A 13 -15.09 -14.45 -3.44
N GLY A 14 -15.12 -15.31 -4.46
CA GLY A 14 -16.29 -16.12 -4.80
C GLY A 14 -16.43 -17.42 -3.99
N GLY A 15 -17.15 -18.40 -4.55
CA GLY A 15 -17.65 -19.57 -3.79
C GLY A 15 -16.57 -20.52 -3.27
N SER A 16 -15.35 -20.46 -3.80
CA SER A 16 -14.22 -21.27 -3.33
C SER A 16 -13.34 -20.56 -2.29
N ALA A 17 -13.62 -19.28 -2.01
CA ALA A 17 -12.95 -18.55 -0.95
C ALA A 17 -13.44 -19.05 0.42
N ARG A 18 -12.52 -19.09 1.37
CA ARG A 18 -12.79 -19.47 2.77
C ARG A 18 -12.15 -18.42 3.66
N PHE A 19 -12.92 -17.94 4.63
CA PHE A 19 -12.50 -16.89 5.54
C PHE A 19 -12.71 -17.35 6.97
N SER A 20 -11.72 -17.11 7.82
CA SER A 20 -11.84 -17.31 9.25
C SER A 20 -10.90 -16.35 9.99
N ILE A 21 -11.33 -15.91 11.16
CA ILE A 21 -10.47 -15.15 12.07
C ILE A 21 -9.31 -16.07 12.47
N PRO A 22 -8.04 -15.63 12.37
CA PRO A 22 -6.91 -16.40 12.85
C PRO A 22 -6.94 -16.47 14.39
N THR A 23 -6.88 -17.68 14.94
CA THR A 23 -6.95 -17.93 16.39
C THR A 23 -5.58 -17.94 17.09
N ASP A 24 -4.49 -18.17 16.33
CA ASP A 24 -3.15 -18.45 16.87
C ASP A 24 -2.05 -17.54 16.29
N SER A 25 -0.79 -17.84 16.63
CA SER A 25 0.43 -17.21 16.12
C SER A 25 0.62 -17.26 14.59
N SER A 26 -0.23 -18.02 13.87
CA SER A 26 -0.15 -18.19 12.42
C SER A 26 -0.70 -17.01 11.59
N TRP A 27 -1.29 -15.99 12.23
CA TRP A 27 -1.90 -14.85 11.52
C TRP A 27 -0.91 -14.13 10.58
N ARG A 28 0.35 -13.97 11.00
CA ARG A 28 1.40 -13.31 10.21
C ARG A 28 1.70 -14.12 8.95
N ASN A 29 1.84 -15.42 9.10
CA ASN A 29 2.14 -16.33 8.01
C ASN A 29 0.99 -16.42 7.01
N ARG A 30 -0.26 -16.31 7.50
CA ARG A 30 -1.46 -16.20 6.67
C ARG A 30 -1.51 -14.87 5.90
N LEU A 31 -1.28 -13.75 6.59
CA LEU A 31 -1.24 -12.41 5.99
C LEU A 31 -0.22 -12.36 4.84
N LEU A 32 1.04 -12.69 5.13
CA LEU A 32 2.12 -12.61 4.16
C LEU A 32 1.91 -13.62 3.01
N ALA A 33 1.38 -14.81 3.30
CA ALA A 33 1.01 -15.78 2.26
C ALA A 33 0.02 -15.21 1.25
N ASN A 34 -1.06 -14.62 1.77
CA ASN A 34 -2.13 -14.12 0.94
C ASN A 34 -1.68 -12.88 0.17
N LEU A 35 -0.95 -11.94 0.80
CA LEU A 35 -0.41 -10.73 0.16
C LEU A 35 0.43 -11.04 -1.08
N VAL A 36 1.33 -12.03 -0.98
CA VAL A 36 2.16 -12.45 -2.12
C VAL A 36 1.33 -13.19 -3.17
N TYR A 37 0.42 -14.07 -2.76
CA TYR A 37 -0.32 -14.92 -3.69
C TYR A 37 -1.39 -14.17 -4.52
N TYR A 38 -2.13 -13.25 -3.89
CA TYR A 38 -3.19 -12.42 -4.52
C TYR A 38 -2.72 -11.00 -4.85
N GLN A 39 -1.40 -10.77 -4.91
CA GLN A 39 -0.80 -9.46 -5.14
C GLN A 39 -1.53 -8.61 -6.19
N SER A 40 -1.74 -9.15 -7.40
CA SER A 40 -2.37 -8.39 -8.49
C SER A 40 -3.86 -8.11 -8.26
N ASN A 41 -4.58 -9.01 -7.58
CA ASN A 41 -5.96 -8.76 -7.16
C ASN A 41 -6.01 -7.64 -6.10
N TYR A 42 -5.05 -7.60 -5.17
CA TYR A 42 -4.96 -6.56 -4.15
C TYR A 42 -4.65 -5.19 -4.73
N PHE A 43 -3.72 -5.09 -5.69
CA PHE A 43 -3.47 -3.83 -6.38
C PHE A 43 -4.71 -3.36 -7.16
N LEU A 44 -5.38 -4.28 -7.86
CA LEU A 44 -6.58 -3.94 -8.62
C LEU A 44 -7.70 -3.43 -7.70
N ILE A 45 -8.05 -4.17 -6.65
CA ILE A 45 -9.12 -3.76 -5.72
C ILE A 45 -8.73 -2.48 -4.98
N ALA A 46 -7.45 -2.28 -4.65
CA ALA A 46 -7.00 -1.06 -4.00
C ALA A 46 -7.21 0.16 -4.90
N ILE A 47 -6.82 0.07 -6.18
CA ILE A 47 -7.03 1.12 -7.19
C ILE A 47 -8.53 1.37 -7.39
N CYS A 48 -9.32 0.31 -7.60
CA CYS A 48 -10.77 0.45 -7.80
C CYS A 48 -11.43 1.14 -6.61
N LEU A 49 -11.15 0.71 -5.38
CA LEU A 49 -11.73 1.33 -4.18
C LEU A 49 -11.25 2.77 -4.02
N PHE A 50 -9.96 3.06 -4.21
CA PHE A 50 -9.44 4.41 -4.13
C PHE A 50 -10.14 5.36 -5.12
N VAL A 51 -10.32 4.92 -6.37
CA VAL A 51 -11.05 5.69 -7.38
C VAL A 51 -12.51 5.87 -6.98
N LEU A 52 -13.20 4.80 -6.56
CA LEU A 52 -14.62 4.86 -6.18
C LEU A 52 -14.86 5.80 -4.99
N PHE A 53 -14.04 5.73 -3.95
CA PHE A 53 -14.10 6.66 -2.82
C PHE A 53 -13.72 8.08 -3.24
N GLY A 54 -12.69 8.23 -4.07
CA GLY A 54 -12.23 9.51 -4.58
C GLY A 54 -13.27 10.25 -5.43
N LEU A 55 -14.09 9.52 -6.20
CA LEU A 55 -15.17 10.10 -7.02
C LEU A 55 -16.30 10.72 -6.20
N GLN A 56 -16.44 10.38 -4.91
CA GLN A 56 -17.43 11.01 -4.04
C GLN A 56 -17.11 12.49 -3.75
N ASN A 57 -15.82 12.84 -3.75
CA ASN A 57 -15.37 14.21 -3.54
C ASN A 57 -14.06 14.47 -4.30
N PRO A 58 -14.13 14.61 -5.64
CA PRO A 58 -12.94 14.67 -6.49
C PRO A 58 -12.11 15.94 -6.24
N THR A 59 -12.74 17.04 -5.84
CA THR A 59 -12.05 18.28 -5.46
C THR A 59 -11.18 18.07 -4.23
N SER A 60 -11.73 17.45 -3.18
CA SER A 60 -10.97 17.10 -1.97
C SER A 60 -9.81 16.17 -2.28
N LEU A 61 -10.02 15.19 -3.17
CA LEU A 61 -8.97 14.25 -3.59
C LEU A 61 -7.83 14.96 -4.33
N LEU A 62 -8.14 15.80 -5.33
CA LEU A 62 -7.15 16.51 -6.12
C LEU A 62 -6.38 17.53 -5.29
N ILE A 63 -7.06 18.28 -4.43
CA ILE A 63 -6.44 19.24 -3.52
C ILE A 63 -5.54 18.50 -2.51
N GLY A 64 -6.04 17.42 -1.89
CA GLY A 64 -5.26 16.62 -0.95
C GLY A 64 -4.02 15.98 -1.57
N LEU A 65 -4.12 15.48 -2.80
CA LEU A 65 -2.99 14.98 -3.58
C LEU A 65 -1.97 16.10 -3.85
N GLY A 66 -2.44 17.25 -4.34
CA GLY A 66 -1.58 18.42 -4.57
C GLY A 66 -0.85 18.85 -3.30
N LEU A 67 -1.57 19.01 -2.19
CA LEU A 67 -0.99 19.39 -0.90
C LEU A 67 -0.01 18.37 -0.33
N THR A 68 -0.09 17.10 -0.74
CA THR A 68 0.84 16.05 -0.29
C THR A 68 2.11 16.02 -1.15
N PHE A 69 2.00 16.08 -2.48
CA PHE A 69 3.14 15.92 -3.39
C PHE A 69 3.85 17.22 -3.74
N ILE A 70 3.14 18.35 -3.85
CA ILE A 70 3.74 19.65 -4.21
C ILE A 70 4.81 20.07 -3.19
N PRO A 71 4.58 20.00 -1.85
CA PRO A 71 5.63 20.35 -0.90
C PRO A 71 6.90 19.51 -1.03
N VAL A 72 6.77 18.22 -1.37
CA VAL A 72 7.92 17.33 -1.61
C VAL A 72 8.71 17.79 -2.83
N VAL A 73 8.03 18.13 -3.93
CA VAL A 73 8.67 18.66 -5.13
C VAL A 73 9.33 20.02 -4.85
N LEU A 74 8.63 20.93 -4.16
CA LEU A 74 9.17 22.23 -3.77
C LEU A 74 10.41 22.08 -2.88
N PHE A 75 10.42 21.11 -1.96
CA PHE A 75 11.59 20.81 -1.14
C PHE A 75 12.77 20.32 -1.98
N MET A 76 12.54 19.40 -2.93
CA MET A 76 13.59 18.94 -3.86
C MET A 76 14.14 20.10 -4.72
N LEU A 77 13.28 21.01 -5.17
CA LEU A 77 13.70 22.18 -5.94
C LEU A 77 14.41 23.25 -5.08
N ALA A 78 14.00 23.41 -3.82
CA ALA A 78 14.62 24.32 -2.87
C ALA A 78 16.10 23.96 -2.62
N ASP A 79 16.44 22.67 -2.71
CA ASP A 79 17.82 22.18 -2.58
C ASP A 79 18.76 22.70 -3.70
N ILE A 80 18.19 23.10 -4.84
CA ILE A 80 18.96 23.68 -5.97
C ILE A 80 19.46 25.09 -5.62
N SER A 81 18.73 25.86 -4.83
CA SER A 81 19.09 27.25 -4.48
C SER A 81 18.87 27.56 -2.99
N PRO A 82 19.67 26.97 -2.08
CA PRO A 82 19.44 27.05 -0.64
C PRO A 82 19.60 28.46 -0.08
N GLN A 83 20.43 29.30 -0.70
CA GLN A 83 20.71 30.66 -0.22
C GLN A 83 19.50 31.59 -0.35
N THR A 84 18.66 31.40 -1.37
CA THR A 84 17.42 32.16 -1.58
C THR A 84 16.35 31.73 -0.59
N VAL A 85 16.20 30.43 -0.37
CA VAL A 85 15.18 29.83 0.51
C VAL A 85 15.45 30.12 1.99
N ARG A 86 16.72 30.23 2.38
CA ARG A 86 17.12 30.56 3.76
C ARG A 86 17.03 32.04 4.10
N ASN A 87 16.79 32.91 3.13
CA ASN A 87 16.69 34.35 3.39
C ASN A 87 15.40 34.64 4.19
N PRO A 88 15.50 35.16 5.43
CA PRO A 88 14.36 35.30 6.33
C PRO A 88 13.26 36.24 5.77
N LYS A 89 13.62 37.19 4.90
CA LYS A 89 12.67 38.10 4.26
C LYS A 89 11.65 37.37 3.38
N PHE A 90 12.04 36.24 2.79
CA PHE A 90 11.17 35.42 1.95
C PHE A 90 10.69 34.17 2.69
N ALA A 91 11.54 33.55 3.50
CA ALA A 91 11.24 32.32 4.22
C ALA A 91 10.05 32.49 5.19
N VAL A 92 10.05 33.54 6.00
CA VAL A 92 9.04 33.73 7.05
C VAL A 92 7.64 33.93 6.47
N PRO A 93 7.40 34.84 5.50
CA PRO A 93 6.08 34.99 4.88
C PRO A 93 5.60 33.72 4.18
N VAL A 94 6.49 33.01 3.47
CA VAL A 94 6.15 31.77 2.77
C VAL A 94 5.73 30.67 3.76
N ILE A 95 6.44 30.51 4.87
CA ILE A 95 6.10 29.53 5.91
C ILE A 95 4.73 29.85 6.55
N ILE A 96 4.45 31.13 6.84
CA ILE A 96 3.16 31.55 7.40
C ILE A 96 2.03 31.27 6.41
N ALA A 97 2.19 31.67 5.14
CA ALA A 97 1.20 31.45 4.10
C ALA A 97 0.91 29.96 3.89
N LEU A 98 1.95 29.12 3.85
CA LEU A 98 1.82 27.67 3.71
C LEU A 98 1.12 27.06 4.93
N SER A 99 1.44 27.51 6.13
CA SER A 99 0.81 27.05 7.37
C SER A 99 -0.69 27.38 7.42
N LEU A 100 -1.07 28.59 7.00
CA LEU A 100 -2.48 28.99 6.89
C LEU A 100 -3.22 28.20 5.81
N LEU A 101 -2.58 27.98 4.66
CA LEU A 101 -3.14 27.15 3.59
C LEU A 101 -3.39 25.71 4.07
N LEU A 102 -2.45 25.12 4.82
CA LEU A 102 -2.59 23.78 5.39
C LEU A 102 -3.74 23.70 6.40
N LEU A 103 -3.85 24.68 7.29
CA LEU A 103 -4.95 24.75 8.26
C LEU A 103 -6.31 24.87 7.56
N PHE A 104 -6.41 25.75 6.55
CA PHE A 104 -7.63 25.92 5.76
C PHE A 104 -8.01 24.64 5.00
N SER A 105 -7.00 23.90 4.54
CA SER A 105 -7.20 22.71 3.69
C SER A 105 -7.17 21.39 4.46
N ALA A 106 -7.21 21.42 5.80
CA ALA A 106 -7.07 20.25 6.64
C ALA A 106 -8.14 19.18 6.37
N SER A 107 -9.37 19.59 6.08
CA SER A 107 -10.47 18.68 5.73
C SER A 107 -10.23 17.93 4.43
N TYR A 108 -9.63 18.59 3.42
CA TYR A 108 -9.28 17.99 2.13
C TYR A 108 -8.16 16.94 2.29
N LEU A 109 -7.14 17.27 3.09
CA LEU A 109 -6.07 16.33 3.43
C LEU A 109 -6.60 15.11 4.18
N LEU A 110 -7.47 15.33 5.18
CA LEU A 110 -8.09 14.24 5.93
C LEU A 110 -8.90 13.32 5.02
N PHE A 111 -9.71 13.89 4.11
CA PHE A 111 -10.45 13.10 3.13
C PHE A 111 -9.50 12.25 2.26
N PHE A 112 -8.42 12.84 1.73
CA PHE A 112 -7.43 12.12 0.92
C PHE A 112 -6.78 10.96 1.69
N PHE A 113 -6.35 11.17 2.94
CA PHE A 113 -5.74 10.11 3.74
C PHE A 113 -6.72 9.01 4.10
N ILE A 114 -7.99 9.33 4.41
CA ILE A 114 -9.03 8.33 4.64
C ILE A 114 -9.28 7.53 3.36
N ALA A 115 -9.47 8.21 2.23
CA ALA A 115 -9.69 7.57 0.94
C ALA A 115 -8.54 6.64 0.54
N ALA A 116 -7.29 6.98 0.87
CA ALA A 116 -6.12 6.14 0.67
C ALA A 116 -6.02 4.98 1.68
N SER A 117 -6.46 5.17 2.92
CA SER A 117 -6.36 4.19 3.99
C SER A 117 -7.40 3.07 3.90
N ILE A 118 -8.62 3.38 3.45
CA ILE A 118 -9.70 2.37 3.34
C ILE A 118 -9.33 1.18 2.43
N PRO A 119 -8.81 1.37 1.21
CA PRO A 119 -8.37 0.28 0.36
C PRO A 119 -7.26 -0.57 1.01
N LEU A 120 -6.31 0.06 1.71
CA LEU A 120 -5.25 -0.64 2.42
C LEU A 120 -5.81 -1.52 3.55
N LEU A 121 -6.75 -0.99 4.34
CA LEU A 121 -7.44 -1.75 5.38
C LEU A 121 -8.19 -2.95 4.79
N VAL A 122 -8.91 -2.76 3.68
CA VAL A 122 -9.62 -3.86 3.00
C VAL A 122 -8.65 -4.94 2.54
N VAL A 123 -7.51 -4.57 1.94
CA VAL A 123 -6.46 -5.52 1.52
C VAL A 123 -5.92 -6.31 2.71
N ILE A 124 -5.58 -5.63 3.80
CA ILE A 124 -5.04 -6.26 5.02
C ILE A 124 -6.09 -7.19 5.65
N LEU A 125 -7.32 -6.73 5.81
CA LEU A 125 -8.41 -7.54 6.37
C LEU A 125 -8.69 -8.78 5.52
N HIS A 126 -8.78 -8.61 4.19
CA HIS A 126 -8.95 -9.73 3.28
C HIS A 126 -7.78 -10.72 3.39
N ALA A 127 -6.54 -10.24 3.41
CA ALA A 127 -5.35 -11.07 3.55
C ALA A 127 -5.25 -11.79 4.91
N LEU A 128 -5.69 -11.16 6.00
CA LEU A 128 -5.69 -11.75 7.34
C LEU A 128 -6.76 -12.86 7.45
N LEU A 129 -7.98 -12.54 7.06
CA LEU A 129 -9.14 -13.42 7.24
C LEU A 129 -9.11 -14.60 6.28
N ARG A 130 -8.50 -14.46 5.10
CA ARG A 130 -8.51 -15.52 4.11
C ARG A 130 -7.71 -16.74 4.59
N GLN A 131 -8.33 -17.92 4.51
CA GLN A 131 -7.71 -19.18 4.88
C GLN A 131 -6.69 -19.62 3.84
N ARG A 132 -5.64 -20.30 4.29
CA ARG A 132 -4.58 -20.82 3.43
C ARG A 132 -5.05 -22.11 2.73
N ASN A 133 -5.46 -22.02 1.47
CA ASN A 133 -5.76 -23.20 0.65
C ASN A 133 -4.49 -24.01 0.37
N ILE A 134 -4.60 -25.35 0.32
CA ILE A 134 -3.47 -26.27 0.05
C ILE A 134 -2.76 -25.94 -1.28
N LYS A 135 -3.50 -25.46 -2.28
CA LYS A 135 -2.95 -24.95 -3.55
C LYS A 135 -1.95 -23.80 -3.33
N SER A 136 -2.22 -22.90 -2.38
CA SER A 136 -1.27 -21.83 -2.02
C SER A 136 0.00 -22.37 -1.34
N LYS A 137 -0.07 -23.53 -0.66
CA LYS A 137 1.11 -24.21 -0.08
C LYS A 137 2.00 -24.78 -1.20
N ILE A 138 1.39 -25.39 -2.21
CA ILE A 138 2.07 -25.96 -3.39
C ILE A 138 2.67 -24.86 -4.27
N THR A 139 1.91 -23.81 -4.58
CA THR A 139 2.43 -22.68 -5.36
C THR A 139 3.54 -21.96 -4.60
N LYS A 140 3.45 -21.83 -3.28
CA LYS A 140 4.54 -21.31 -2.44
C LYS A 140 5.78 -22.19 -2.46
N PHE A 141 5.63 -23.51 -2.44
CA PHE A 141 6.75 -24.46 -2.57
C PHE A 141 7.40 -24.38 -3.96
N ILE A 142 6.59 -24.18 -5.00
CA ILE A 142 7.06 -24.01 -6.37
C ILE A 142 7.76 -22.65 -6.55
N ASP A 143 7.24 -21.59 -5.93
CA ASP A 143 7.79 -20.23 -5.98
C ASP A 143 9.01 -20.07 -5.07
N SER A 144 9.06 -20.75 -3.91
CA SER A 144 10.22 -20.81 -3.01
C SER A 144 11.43 -21.44 -3.70
N ASN A 145 11.19 -22.46 -4.52
CA ASN A 145 12.24 -23.17 -5.26
C ASN A 145 12.58 -22.51 -6.61
N ARG A 146 11.92 -21.41 -7.02
CA ARG A 146 12.05 -20.89 -8.40
C ARG A 146 12.84 -19.60 -8.60
N SER A 147 13.18 -18.78 -7.61
CA SER A 147 14.00 -17.59 -7.89
C SER A 147 14.56 -16.91 -6.65
N MET A 148 15.85 -17.16 -6.41
CA MET A 148 16.71 -16.33 -5.57
C MET A 148 16.99 -14.93 -6.19
N ASP A 149 16.57 -14.65 -7.44
CA ASP A 149 16.90 -13.41 -8.18
C ASP A 149 15.73 -12.51 -8.64
N ASN A 150 14.46 -12.91 -8.50
CA ASN A 150 13.32 -12.18 -9.12
C ASN A 150 12.18 -11.87 -8.13
N LYS A 151 12.40 -10.90 -7.24
CA LYS A 151 11.37 -10.43 -6.29
C LYS A 151 10.18 -9.79 -7.02
N THR A 152 8.96 -10.09 -6.55
CA THR A 152 7.73 -9.43 -7.00
C THR A 152 7.58 -8.07 -6.32
N PRO A 153 6.75 -7.14 -6.85
CA PRO A 153 6.47 -5.86 -6.18
C PRO A 153 6.04 -5.98 -4.72
N MET A 154 5.14 -6.91 -4.39
CA MET A 154 4.75 -7.14 -2.99
C MET A 154 5.92 -7.71 -2.17
N GLY A 155 6.75 -8.57 -2.77
CA GLY A 155 7.95 -9.09 -2.10
C GLY A 155 8.92 -7.97 -1.69
N TYR A 156 9.13 -6.98 -2.55
CA TYR A 156 9.95 -5.81 -2.24
C TYR A 156 9.32 -4.94 -1.13
N ILE A 157 8.01 -4.69 -1.19
CA ILE A 157 7.29 -3.94 -0.14
C ILE A 157 7.44 -4.64 1.21
N LEU A 158 7.25 -5.96 1.26
CA LEU A 158 7.37 -6.73 2.49
C LEU A 158 8.79 -6.70 3.07
N GLU A 159 9.81 -6.80 2.22
CA GLU A 159 11.21 -6.70 2.64
C GLU A 159 11.55 -5.32 3.22
N VAL A 160 11.09 -4.24 2.58
CA VAL A 160 11.26 -2.86 3.10
C VAL A 160 10.56 -2.69 4.44
N LEU A 161 9.43 -3.38 4.64
CA LEU A 161 8.70 -3.40 5.92
C LEU A 161 9.34 -4.33 6.98
N GLY A 162 10.49 -4.94 6.68
CA GLY A 162 11.21 -5.85 7.59
C GLY A 162 10.66 -7.28 7.63
N PHE A 163 9.73 -7.62 6.74
CA PHE A 163 9.19 -8.97 6.59
C PHE A 163 9.95 -9.70 5.48
N ASP A 164 10.96 -10.48 5.84
CA ASP A 164 11.67 -11.29 4.85
C ASP A 164 10.79 -12.48 4.44
N ALA A 165 10.36 -12.50 3.18
CA ALA A 165 9.58 -13.59 2.61
C ALA A 165 10.34 -14.95 2.69
N ARG A 166 11.66 -14.93 2.90
CA ARG A 166 12.50 -16.12 3.15
C ARG A 166 12.20 -16.78 4.49
N LEU A 167 11.85 -16.02 5.54
CA LEU A 167 11.55 -16.58 6.88
C LEU A 167 10.25 -17.40 6.90
N LEU A 168 9.34 -17.14 5.97
CA LEU A 168 8.15 -17.98 5.78
C LEU A 168 8.50 -19.40 5.32
N GLN A 169 9.66 -19.63 4.70
CA GLN A 169 10.07 -20.98 4.27
C GLN A 169 10.52 -21.83 5.46
N ILE A 170 11.21 -21.21 6.44
CA ILE A 170 11.79 -21.87 7.62
C ILE A 170 10.70 -22.33 8.60
N GLU A 171 9.59 -21.60 8.70
CA GLU A 171 8.45 -21.93 9.59
C GLU A 171 7.49 -23.00 9.01
N PHE A 172 7.73 -23.49 7.78
CA PHE A 172 6.90 -24.52 7.13
C PHE A 172 7.61 -25.86 6.89
N GLU A 173 8.88 -26.00 7.29
CA GLU A 173 9.52 -27.29 7.56
C GLU A 173 9.19 -27.75 8.99
#